data_AF-A0A1Z9AGG2-F1
#
_entry.id   AF-A0A1Z9AGG2-F1
#
_cell.length_a   1.000
_cell.length_b   1.000
_cell.length_c   1.000
_cell.angle_alpha   90.00
_cell.angle_beta   90.00
_cell.angle_gamma   90.00
#
_symmetry.space_group_name_H-M   'P 1'
#
loop_
_entity.id
_entity.type
_entity.pdbx_description
1 polymer ?
#
loop_
_entity_poly.entity_id
_entity_poly.type
_entity_poly.pdbx_seq_one_letter_code
_entity_poly.pdbx_strand_id
1 'polypeptide(L)'
;MPTRTSYRVIPLEEDAIQRIETTRALLDETGSPTTDSCAAGAESDEDSSPVPPHPAKSKINARSRKLLSSREVSRPLPSAALFTRILIGALIVSHQSEFLLRPQKRRRAVCRECSAVIVINLTESSPRPNPHTLPTGGAGAESKRAGSEDPENKSRLSSKKGSVVIQLESGPARVEIDPHQGGRISALQVDGLDLLCGPGEDPLRWGAYPMAPYAGRVRHGRFLFGGRTYALPLRAPPHAMHGTTLDRPWRKTDPGCLAIELGPNWPFPGEARQRFRLDEQGLDVELCVLASGPPFPASLGLHPWFPRRLNRGGELILEFHAQEMYVRDSEGVATPARCVPQSGPWDDCFAGVRAPPRLRWPGAITLEIQANTDHWVVYDEPLDSLCVEPMTGPPDALNIAPRLVSPDQPLCLETRFAWTLE
;
A
#
# COMPACT_ATOMS: atom_id res chain seq x y z
N MET A 1 10.86 -7.18 40.46
CA MET A 1 12.22 -7.78 40.58
C MET A 1 12.78 -7.89 39.16
N PRO A 2 13.87 -7.20 38.80
CA PRO A 2 14.42 -7.32 37.45
C PRO A 2 15.28 -8.57 37.38
N THR A 3 14.94 -9.50 36.49
CA THR A 3 15.78 -10.67 36.17
C THR A 3 16.96 -10.23 35.31
N ARG A 4 18.15 -10.46 35.86
CA ARG A 4 19.46 -10.13 35.27
C ARG A 4 19.84 -11.25 34.29
N THR A 5 19.96 -10.95 33.00
CA THR A 5 20.43 -11.90 31.98
C THR A 5 21.95 -11.81 31.86
N SER A 6 22.66 -12.93 32.05
CA SER A 6 24.10 -13.05 31.79
C SER A 6 24.36 -13.47 30.34
N TYR A 7 25.43 -12.92 29.73
CA TYR A 7 25.91 -13.29 28.40
C TYR A 7 27.23 -14.03 28.51
N ARG A 8 27.43 -15.06 27.68
CA ARG A 8 28.72 -15.74 27.50
C ARG A 8 29.22 -15.44 26.09
N VAL A 9 30.42 -14.87 25.99
CA VAL A 9 31.12 -14.63 24.73
C VAL A 9 31.94 -15.87 24.39
N ILE A 10 31.81 -16.39 23.18
CA ILE A 10 32.68 -17.44 22.62
C ILE A 10 33.56 -16.76 21.57
N PRO A 11 34.91 -16.83 21.67
CA PRO A 11 35.79 -16.26 20.66
C PRO A 11 35.79 -17.11 19.39
N LEU A 12 35.81 -16.44 18.23
CA LEU A 12 35.98 -17.07 16.91
C LEU A 12 37.45 -17.48 16.74
N GLU A 13 37.69 -18.66 16.17
CA GLU A 13 39.04 -19.19 15.88
C GLU A 13 39.80 -18.27 14.90
N GLU A 14 41.12 -18.14 15.12
CA GLU A 14 42.05 -17.22 14.42
C GLU A 14 41.99 -17.33 12.88
N ASP A 15 41.61 -18.50 12.36
CA ASP A 15 41.48 -18.78 10.93
C ASP A 15 40.38 -17.95 10.22
N ALA A 16 39.41 -17.41 10.97
CA ALA A 16 38.35 -16.55 10.42
C ALA A 16 38.82 -15.09 10.23
N ILE A 17 39.78 -14.64 11.02
CA ILE A 17 40.30 -13.26 10.98
C ILE A 17 41.20 -13.09 9.75
N GLN A 18 42.07 -14.07 9.46
CA GLN A 18 42.99 -14.02 8.32
C GLN A 18 42.28 -13.93 6.95
N ARG A 19 41.09 -14.55 6.82
CA ARG A 19 40.30 -14.55 5.57
C ARG A 19 39.62 -13.21 5.29
N ILE A 20 39.28 -12.47 6.34
CA ILE A 20 38.65 -11.15 6.22
C ILE A 20 39.69 -10.12 5.76
N GLU A 21 40.92 -10.19 6.28
CA GLU A 21 42.00 -9.27 5.91
C GLU A 21 42.50 -9.49 4.47
N THR A 22 42.57 -10.75 4.02
CA THR A 22 42.99 -11.09 2.65
C THR A 22 41.98 -10.60 1.60
N THR A 23 40.69 -10.60 1.93
CA THR A 23 39.62 -10.12 1.02
C THR A 23 39.63 -8.59 0.89
N ARG A 24 40.13 -7.88 1.91
CA ARG A 24 40.21 -6.42 1.91
C ARG A 24 41.39 -5.91 1.07
N ALA A 25 42.52 -6.62 1.07
CA ALA A 25 43.68 -6.27 0.25
C ALA A 25 43.44 -6.45 -1.26
N LEU A 26 42.60 -7.41 -1.66
CA LEU A 26 42.26 -7.67 -3.07
C LEU A 26 41.32 -6.63 -3.70
N LEU A 27 40.62 -5.83 -2.89
CA LEU A 27 39.68 -4.82 -3.37
C LEU A 27 40.34 -3.46 -3.63
N ASP A 28 41.50 -3.18 -3.01
CA ASP A 28 42.21 -1.90 -3.20
C ASP A 28 43.09 -1.87 -4.48
N GLU A 29 43.36 -3.01 -5.13
CA GLU A 29 44.23 -3.06 -6.33
C GLU A 29 43.50 -2.89 -7.67
N THR A 30 42.18 -2.70 -7.70
CA THR A 30 41.42 -2.55 -8.96
C THR A 30 40.86 -1.14 -9.20
N GLY A 31 41.76 -0.16 -9.16
CA GLY A 31 41.90 0.90 -10.17
C GLY A 31 40.95 2.12 -10.17
N SER A 32 41.52 3.32 -10.13
CA SER A 32 41.46 4.28 -11.25
C SER A 32 42.28 5.56 -11.02
N PRO A 33 42.70 6.26 -12.10
CA PRO A 33 43.72 7.28 -12.10
C PRO A 33 43.22 8.69 -11.74
N THR A 34 44.20 9.53 -11.40
CA THR A 34 44.16 10.93 -11.01
C THR A 34 43.71 11.89 -12.13
N THR A 35 43.02 12.98 -11.75
CA THR A 35 43.32 14.35 -12.23
C THR A 35 42.88 15.40 -11.19
N ASP A 36 43.71 16.44 -11.12
CA ASP A 36 43.85 17.44 -10.07
C ASP A 36 43.03 18.72 -10.28
N SER A 37 42.82 19.41 -9.13
CA SER A 37 42.83 20.86 -8.89
C SER A 37 41.84 21.80 -9.61
N CYS A 38 41.06 22.56 -8.84
CA CYS A 38 41.46 23.91 -8.39
C CYS A 38 40.43 24.52 -7.42
N ALA A 39 40.96 25.27 -6.45
CA ALA A 39 40.24 25.90 -5.35
C ALA A 39 40.11 27.42 -5.55
N ALA A 40 39.03 27.96 -4.97
CA ALA A 40 38.87 29.23 -4.24
C ALA A 40 39.29 30.58 -4.87
N GLY A 41 38.36 31.54 -4.76
CA GLY A 41 38.62 32.99 -4.79
C GLY A 41 37.33 33.75 -4.45
N ALA A 42 37.33 34.44 -3.31
CA ALA A 42 36.23 35.22 -2.74
C ALA A 42 36.32 36.71 -3.11
N GLU A 43 35.21 37.43 -2.93
CA GLU A 43 34.99 38.89 -2.72
C GLU A 43 33.64 39.28 -3.39
N SER A 44 32.89 40.31 -3.02
CA SER A 44 32.40 40.91 -1.77
C SER A 44 31.32 41.94 -2.20
N ASP A 45 30.50 42.38 -1.25
CA ASP A 45 29.80 43.68 -1.21
C ASP A 45 28.36 43.87 -1.76
N GLU A 46 27.47 44.05 -0.78
CA GLU A 46 26.51 45.15 -0.58
C GLU A 46 25.46 45.49 -1.67
N ASP A 47 24.16 45.39 -1.36
CA ASP A 47 23.38 46.49 -0.74
C ASP A 47 21.84 46.37 -0.98
N SER A 48 21.08 46.87 0.01
CA SER A 48 19.76 47.52 -0.10
C SER A 48 18.45 46.72 -0.31
N SER A 49 17.64 46.67 0.77
CA SER A 49 16.16 46.62 0.75
C SER A 49 15.60 48.07 0.80
N PRO A 50 14.33 48.37 0.40
CA PRO A 50 13.18 48.22 1.31
C PRO A 50 11.79 47.96 0.66
N VAL A 51 10.78 47.73 1.51
CA VAL A 51 9.33 47.46 1.29
C VAL A 51 8.52 48.49 2.15
N PRO A 52 7.18 48.69 2.08
CA PRO A 52 6.14 48.92 1.04
C PRO A 52 5.40 50.29 1.23
N PRO A 53 4.16 50.51 0.71
CA PRO A 53 2.95 50.38 1.58
C PRO A 53 1.62 49.88 0.94
N HIS A 54 0.71 49.40 1.80
CA HIS A 54 -0.73 49.06 1.65
C HIS A 54 -1.67 50.31 1.67
N PRO A 55 -3.04 50.28 1.79
CA PRO A 55 -4.12 49.27 1.53
C PRO A 55 -5.36 49.84 0.77
N ALA A 56 -6.38 49.02 0.46
CA ALA A 56 -7.78 49.51 0.31
C ALA A 56 -8.84 48.48 0.73
N LYS A 57 -9.86 48.97 1.45
CA LYS A 57 -11.04 48.29 2.01
C LYS A 57 -12.28 48.54 1.15
N SER A 58 -13.23 47.61 1.10
CA SER A 58 -14.69 47.89 1.07
C SER A 58 -15.48 46.63 1.53
N LYS A 59 -16.16 46.66 2.69
CA LYS A 59 -17.59 47.00 2.96
C LYS A 59 -18.59 46.00 2.36
N ILE A 60 -19.16 45.12 3.19
CA ILE A 60 -20.53 45.17 3.77
C ILE A 60 -21.64 45.00 2.72
N ASN A 61 -22.42 43.91 2.83
CA ASN A 61 -23.87 44.02 2.99
C ASN A 61 -24.48 42.76 3.62
N ALA A 62 -25.23 43.01 4.71
CA ALA A 62 -26.17 42.10 5.33
C ALA A 62 -27.60 42.56 4.99
N ARG A 63 -28.50 41.60 4.81
CA ARG A 63 -29.99 41.60 4.93
C ARG A 63 -30.52 40.58 3.91
N SER A 64 -31.34 39.60 4.27
CA SER A 64 -32.67 39.85 4.82
C SER A 64 -33.24 38.66 5.61
N ARG A 65 -33.98 39.03 6.66
CA ARG A 65 -34.91 38.21 7.45
C ARG A 65 -36.10 37.74 6.60
N LYS A 66 -36.68 36.58 6.95
CA LYS A 66 -38.09 36.33 7.34
C LYS A 66 -38.41 34.84 7.13
N LEU A 67 -38.68 34.06 8.19
CA LEU A 67 -39.90 33.94 9.00
C LEU A 67 -40.83 32.83 8.46
N LEU A 68 -41.24 31.96 9.40
CA LEU A 68 -42.41 31.05 9.39
C LEU A 68 -42.21 29.79 8.51
N SER A 69 -42.60 28.58 8.89
CA SER A 69 -43.65 28.16 9.82
C SER A 69 -43.38 26.73 10.30
N SER A 70 -43.62 26.53 11.58
CA SER A 70 -43.99 25.27 12.24
C SER A 70 -44.90 24.35 11.41
N ARG A 71 -44.68 23.03 11.53
CA ARG A 71 -45.75 22.05 11.77
C ARG A 71 -45.17 20.75 12.34
N GLU A 72 -45.40 20.57 13.63
CA GLU A 72 -45.43 19.27 14.30
C GLU A 72 -46.56 18.44 13.69
N VAL A 73 -46.32 17.15 13.42
CA VAL A 73 -47.34 16.10 13.54
C VAL A 73 -46.69 14.86 14.16
N SER A 74 -47.32 14.45 15.24
CA SER A 74 -47.11 13.31 16.11
C SER A 74 -47.38 11.93 15.48
N ARG A 75 -46.46 10.97 15.74
CA ARG A 75 -46.62 9.54 16.21
C ARG A 75 -47.95 8.79 15.93
N PRO A 76 -47.92 7.45 15.68
CA PRO A 76 -47.46 6.46 16.69
C PRO A 76 -46.76 5.16 16.22
N LEU A 77 -46.17 4.47 17.20
CA LEU A 77 -45.69 3.07 17.22
C LEU A 77 -46.86 2.07 17.20
N PRO A 78 -46.59 0.78 16.91
CA PRO A 78 -46.80 -0.23 17.96
C PRO A 78 -45.70 -1.30 18.06
N SER A 79 -45.84 -2.11 19.13
CA SER A 79 -44.89 -2.99 19.82
C SER A 79 -44.95 -4.49 19.45
N ALA A 80 -43.81 -5.16 19.63
CA ALA A 80 -43.54 -6.45 20.31
C ALA A 80 -44.25 -7.78 19.92
N ALA A 81 -43.43 -8.82 19.68
CA ALA A 81 -43.51 -10.22 20.20
C ALA A 81 -42.31 -11.02 19.62
N LEU A 82 -41.30 -11.50 20.38
CA LEU A 82 -41.21 -12.66 21.29
C LEU A 82 -41.37 -14.04 20.62
N PHE A 83 -40.28 -14.82 20.50
CA PHE A 83 -40.27 -16.30 20.58
C PHE A 83 -38.89 -16.80 21.07
N THR A 84 -38.89 -17.90 21.82
CA THR A 84 -37.77 -18.45 22.61
C THR A 84 -37.61 -19.97 22.34
N ARG A 85 -36.38 -20.48 22.56
CA ARG A 85 -35.93 -21.86 22.96
C ARG A 85 -35.51 -22.84 21.83
N ILE A 86 -34.57 -23.81 21.92
CA ILE A 86 -33.50 -24.35 22.85
C ILE A 86 -32.87 -25.60 22.11
N LEU A 87 -31.56 -25.97 22.15
CA LEU A 87 -30.84 -27.17 22.74
C LEU A 87 -29.59 -27.48 21.85
N ILE A 88 -28.30 -27.48 22.28
CA ILE A 88 -27.40 -28.45 22.98
C ILE A 88 -26.90 -29.70 22.21
N GLY A 89 -25.55 -29.84 22.15
CA GLY A 89 -24.74 -31.08 22.32
C GLY A 89 -23.85 -31.49 21.12
N ALA A 90 -22.70 -32.18 21.20
CA ALA A 90 -21.58 -32.38 22.15
C ALA A 90 -20.50 -33.27 21.43
N LEU A 91 -19.21 -32.95 21.59
CA LEU A 91 -17.95 -33.76 21.69
C LEU A 91 -17.59 -35.02 20.82
N ILE A 92 -16.25 -35.25 20.72
CA ILE A 92 -15.40 -36.47 20.43
C ILE A 92 -14.55 -36.36 19.13
N VAL A 93 -13.29 -36.80 18.93
CA VAL A 93 -11.96 -36.95 19.63
C VAL A 93 -11.00 -37.63 18.59
N SER A 94 -9.70 -37.29 18.60
CA SER A 94 -8.49 -38.02 18.05
C SER A 94 -8.38 -38.25 16.52
N HIS A 95 -7.21 -38.37 15.85
CA HIS A 95 -5.86 -38.78 16.23
C HIS A 95 -4.80 -38.35 15.18
N GLN A 96 -3.53 -38.55 15.54
CA GLN A 96 -2.27 -38.14 14.91
C GLN A 96 -1.97 -38.61 13.48
N SER A 97 -1.02 -37.94 12.81
CA SER A 97 0.12 -38.58 12.12
C SER A 97 1.26 -37.59 11.86
N GLU A 98 2.43 -37.91 12.42
CA GLU A 98 3.74 -37.29 12.14
C GLU A 98 4.22 -37.63 10.72
N PHE A 99 4.82 -36.65 10.03
CA PHE A 99 5.74 -36.93 8.92
C PHE A 99 7.06 -36.18 9.13
N LEU A 100 8.12 -36.95 9.32
CA LEU A 100 9.51 -36.51 9.38
C LEU A 100 9.95 -35.88 8.05
N LEU A 101 10.27 -34.59 8.05
CA LEU A 101 11.02 -33.93 6.98
C LEU A 101 12.40 -33.52 7.49
N ARG A 102 13.43 -33.97 6.76
CA ARG A 102 14.86 -33.67 6.97
C ARG A 102 15.12 -32.15 6.98
N PRO A 103 16.13 -31.65 7.72
CA PRO A 103 16.31 -30.22 7.94
C PRO A 103 16.85 -29.50 6.70
N GLN A 104 16.08 -28.55 6.17
CA GLN A 104 16.59 -27.51 5.28
C GLN A 104 17.37 -26.47 6.11
N LYS A 105 18.55 -26.07 5.63
CA LYS A 105 19.45 -25.10 6.28
C LYS A 105 18.76 -23.72 6.37
N ARG A 106 18.20 -23.39 7.53
CA ARG A 106 17.72 -22.03 7.86
C ARG A 106 18.90 -21.18 8.32
N ARG A 107 19.14 -20.04 7.69
CA ARG A 107 20.00 -18.99 8.26
C ARG A 107 19.09 -18.02 9.03
N ARG A 108 19.22 -17.99 10.36
CA ARG A 108 18.55 -17.03 11.24
C ARG A 108 19.47 -15.83 11.44
N ALA A 109 18.98 -14.63 11.18
CA ALA A 109 19.60 -13.39 11.63
C ALA A 109 18.60 -12.67 12.53
N VAL A 110 19.02 -12.32 13.75
CA VAL A 110 18.20 -11.61 14.74
C VAL A 110 18.57 -10.13 14.66
N CYS A 111 17.60 -9.27 14.33
CA CYS A 111 17.74 -7.83 14.42
C CYS A 111 17.65 -7.42 15.91
N ARG A 112 18.59 -6.62 16.41
CA ARG A 112 18.69 -6.27 17.84
C ARG A 112 17.71 -5.17 18.30
N GLU A 113 16.77 -4.71 17.46
CA GLU A 113 15.86 -3.60 17.81
C GLU A 113 14.37 -3.88 17.58
N CYS A 114 13.98 -5.05 17.07
CA CYS A 114 12.58 -5.44 16.89
C CYS A 114 12.43 -6.93 17.17
N SER A 115 11.43 -7.33 17.97
CA SER A 115 11.12 -8.73 18.30
C SER A 115 10.62 -9.58 17.12
N ALA A 116 10.80 -9.12 15.88
CA ALA A 116 10.34 -9.80 14.66
C ALA A 116 11.41 -10.76 14.12
N VAL A 117 11.00 -12.00 13.83
CA VAL A 117 11.83 -12.99 13.14
C VAL A 117 11.61 -12.81 11.64
N ILE A 118 12.63 -12.38 10.91
CA ILE A 118 12.58 -12.29 9.44
C ILE A 118 13.02 -13.63 8.86
N VAL A 119 12.12 -14.31 8.17
CA VAL A 119 12.43 -15.53 7.41
C VAL A 119 12.56 -15.17 5.94
N ILE A 120 13.74 -15.42 5.35
CA ILE A 120 13.95 -15.33 3.90
C ILE A 120 13.84 -16.75 3.35
N ASN A 121 12.79 -17.03 2.56
CA ASN A 121 12.67 -18.30 1.84
C ASN A 121 13.32 -18.16 0.46
N LEU A 122 14.35 -18.99 0.20
CA LEU A 122 14.90 -19.23 -1.13
C LEU A 122 14.43 -20.62 -1.56
N THR A 123 13.53 -20.71 -2.54
CA THR A 123 13.10 -22.01 -3.08
C THR A 123 13.98 -22.42 -4.24
N GLU A 124 14.81 -23.46 -4.07
CA GLU A 124 15.49 -24.15 -5.18
C GLU A 124 14.59 -25.27 -5.72
N SER A 125 14.25 -25.22 -7.00
CA SER A 125 13.56 -26.31 -7.70
C SER A 125 14.57 -27.16 -8.49
N SER A 126 14.74 -28.42 -8.11
CA SER A 126 15.54 -29.40 -8.86
C SER A 126 14.66 -30.11 -9.92
N PRO A 127 15.11 -30.28 -11.18
CA PRO A 127 14.34 -31.00 -12.20
C PRO A 127 14.50 -32.52 -12.04
N ARG A 128 13.41 -33.28 -12.23
CA ARG A 128 13.47 -34.75 -12.42
C ARG A 128 13.47 -35.09 -13.91
N PRO A 129 14.14 -36.17 -14.34
CA PRO A 129 14.20 -36.58 -15.74
C PRO A 129 12.97 -37.41 -16.15
N ASN A 130 12.61 -37.33 -17.43
CA ASN A 130 11.52 -38.09 -18.05
C ASN A 130 12.12 -39.20 -18.94
N PRO A 131 11.69 -40.48 -18.87
CA PRO A 131 12.11 -41.49 -19.83
C PRO A 131 11.10 -41.67 -20.98
N HIS A 132 11.66 -41.97 -22.16
CA HIS A 132 11.01 -42.17 -23.46
C HIS A 132 10.07 -43.39 -23.54
N THR A 133 9.09 -43.34 -24.46
CA THR A 133 8.83 -44.42 -25.44
C THR A 133 7.89 -43.98 -26.59
N LEU A 134 8.29 -44.30 -27.82
CA LEU A 134 7.49 -44.35 -29.06
C LEU A 134 6.98 -45.81 -29.26
N PRO A 135 5.94 -46.10 -30.08
CA PRO A 135 6.19 -46.44 -31.50
C PRO A 135 5.09 -46.11 -32.56
N THR A 136 5.58 -45.74 -33.75
CA THR A 136 5.25 -46.13 -35.16
C THR A 136 3.82 -46.24 -35.76
N GLY A 137 3.69 -45.65 -36.97
CA GLY A 137 2.92 -46.13 -38.15
C GLY A 137 1.63 -45.33 -38.47
N GLY A 138 1.26 -44.90 -39.68
CA GLY A 138 1.82 -44.96 -41.05
C GLY A 138 0.80 -44.36 -42.06
N ALA A 139 1.34 -43.82 -43.18
CA ALA A 139 0.75 -43.61 -44.52
C ALA A 139 -0.51 -42.70 -44.77
N GLY A 140 -0.39 -41.80 -45.77
CA GLY A 140 -1.51 -41.48 -46.69
C GLY A 140 -1.70 -40.03 -47.20
N ALA A 141 -1.09 -39.73 -48.36
CA ALA A 141 -1.56 -38.89 -49.50
C ALA A 141 -1.87 -37.36 -49.39
N GLU A 142 -1.05 -36.60 -50.14
CA GLU A 142 -1.34 -35.54 -51.14
C GLU A 142 -2.42 -34.45 -50.93
N SER A 143 -2.01 -33.17 -50.94
CA SER A 143 -2.30 -32.21 -52.03
C SER A 143 -1.70 -30.81 -51.75
N LYS A 144 -1.50 -30.04 -52.82
CA LYS A 144 -0.61 -28.88 -52.98
C LYS A 144 -1.27 -27.51 -52.68
N ARG A 145 -0.36 -26.56 -52.39
CA ARG A 145 -0.34 -25.10 -52.68
C ARG A 145 -0.95 -24.11 -51.67
N ALA A 146 -0.02 -23.49 -50.94
CA ALA A 146 0.35 -22.06 -51.00
C ALA A 146 -0.75 -21.01 -50.79
N GLY A 147 -0.75 -20.45 -49.60
CA GLY A 147 -1.27 -19.12 -49.25
C GLY A 147 -0.53 -18.64 -48.01
N SER A 148 0.33 -17.66 -48.18
CA SER A 148 1.11 -16.96 -47.16
C SER A 148 0.23 -16.05 -46.32
N GLU A 149 0.35 -16.10 -44.99
CA GLU A 149 0.62 -14.98 -44.07
C GLU A 149 0.26 -15.37 -42.62
N ASP A 150 1.17 -14.99 -41.73
CA ASP A 150 1.37 -15.37 -40.32
C ASP A 150 0.24 -14.91 -39.38
N PRO A 151 -0.27 -15.77 -38.47
CA PRO A 151 -1.01 -15.29 -37.32
C PRO A 151 -0.52 -15.95 -36.02
N GLU A 152 0.56 -15.48 -35.39
CA GLU A 152 0.83 -15.83 -33.98
C GLU A 152 1.94 -14.97 -33.35
N ASN A 153 1.57 -14.00 -32.51
CA ASN A 153 2.42 -13.63 -31.37
C ASN A 153 1.55 -13.41 -30.12
N LYS A 154 0.90 -14.48 -29.68
CA LYS A 154 0.47 -14.63 -28.29
C LYS A 154 1.71 -15.00 -27.49
N SER A 155 2.45 -14.01 -26.98
CA SER A 155 3.51 -14.26 -26.03
C SER A 155 2.88 -14.75 -24.72
N ARG A 156 2.92 -16.07 -24.55
CA ARG A 156 2.66 -16.79 -23.31
C ARG A 156 3.38 -16.11 -22.14
N LEU A 157 2.62 -15.85 -21.08
CA LEU A 157 3.14 -15.68 -19.74
C LEU A 157 4.06 -16.87 -19.39
N SER A 158 5.36 -16.62 -19.39
CA SER A 158 6.33 -17.48 -18.73
C SER A 158 6.39 -17.07 -17.26
N SER A 159 5.62 -17.77 -16.42
CA SER A 159 5.79 -17.70 -14.97
C SER A 159 7.06 -18.47 -14.54
N LYS A 160 7.65 -18.01 -13.43
CA LYS A 160 8.71 -18.62 -12.60
C LYS A 160 10.15 -18.15 -12.87
N LYS A 161 10.42 -16.90 -12.50
CA LYS A 161 11.51 -16.60 -11.55
C LYS A 161 10.85 -16.28 -10.21
N GLY A 162 11.27 -16.92 -9.12
CA GLY A 162 10.67 -16.71 -7.80
C GLY A 162 10.68 -15.22 -7.44
N SER A 163 9.52 -14.60 -7.36
CA SER A 163 9.40 -13.24 -6.83
C SER A 163 9.80 -13.30 -5.36
N VAL A 164 10.77 -12.48 -4.97
CA VAL A 164 11.24 -12.43 -3.59
C VAL A 164 10.22 -11.59 -2.81
N VAL A 165 9.30 -12.27 -2.13
CA VAL A 165 8.36 -11.65 -1.18
C VAL A 165 9.08 -11.40 0.15
N ILE A 166 8.88 -10.23 0.75
CA ILE A 166 9.33 -9.93 2.11
C ILE A 166 8.27 -10.45 3.07
N GLN A 167 8.68 -11.28 4.04
CA GLN A 167 7.78 -11.85 5.04
C GLN A 167 8.13 -11.31 6.42
N LEU A 168 7.11 -10.83 7.14
CA LEU A 168 7.18 -10.42 8.53
C LEU A 168 6.24 -11.31 9.35
N GLU A 169 6.67 -11.79 10.51
CA GLU A 169 5.87 -12.61 11.41
C GLU A 169 6.02 -12.11 12.85
N SER A 170 4.90 -12.05 13.57
CA SER A 170 4.84 -11.72 15.00
C SER A 170 3.59 -12.35 15.62
N GLY A 171 3.79 -13.25 16.59
CA GLY A 171 2.69 -13.98 17.21
C GLY A 171 1.82 -14.71 16.17
N PRO A 172 0.49 -14.49 16.14
CA PRO A 172 -0.42 -15.10 15.17
C PRO A 172 -0.45 -14.37 13.81
N ALA A 173 0.28 -13.26 13.67
CA ALA A 173 0.22 -12.39 12.52
C ALA A 173 1.37 -12.65 11.55
N ARG A 174 1.03 -12.63 10.26
CA ARG A 174 1.95 -12.79 9.14
C ARG A 174 1.62 -11.80 8.04
N VAL A 175 2.64 -11.09 7.56
CA VAL A 175 2.52 -10.10 6.49
C VAL A 175 3.46 -10.46 5.36
N GLU A 176 2.93 -10.42 4.14
CA GLU A 176 3.71 -10.53 2.92
C GLU A 176 3.71 -9.19 2.18
N ILE A 177 4.89 -8.71 1.79
CA ILE A 177 5.07 -7.55 0.93
C ILE A 177 5.72 -8.01 -0.37
N ASP A 178 5.13 -7.66 -1.52
CA ASP A 178 5.66 -7.98 -2.84
C ASP A 178 6.32 -6.74 -3.47
N PRO A 179 7.66 -6.64 -3.47
CA PRO A 179 8.36 -5.52 -4.06
C PRO A 179 8.16 -5.43 -5.57
N HIS A 180 7.90 -6.53 -6.27
CA HIS A 180 7.78 -6.54 -7.73
C HIS A 180 6.40 -6.08 -8.21
N GLN A 181 5.37 -6.27 -7.37
CA GLN A 181 3.99 -5.88 -7.67
C GLN A 181 3.64 -4.55 -6.99
N GLY A 182 4.45 -3.50 -7.19
CA GLY A 182 4.15 -2.17 -6.65
C GLY A 182 4.48 -1.98 -5.17
N GLY A 183 5.28 -2.86 -4.57
CA GLY A 183 5.61 -2.78 -3.14
C GLY A 183 4.38 -2.94 -2.24
N ARG A 184 3.34 -3.61 -2.73
CA ARG A 184 2.07 -3.80 -2.01
C ARG A 184 2.21 -4.82 -0.89
N ILE A 185 1.33 -4.72 0.09
CA ILE A 185 1.05 -5.83 1.01
C ILE A 185 0.23 -6.86 0.23
N SER A 186 0.84 -7.99 -0.11
CA SER A 186 0.19 -9.05 -0.88
C SER A 186 -0.68 -9.96 -0.02
N ALA A 187 -0.38 -10.04 1.28
CA ALA A 187 -1.19 -10.75 2.27
C ALA A 187 -1.01 -10.16 3.66
N LEU A 188 -2.11 -10.08 4.41
CA LEU A 188 -2.15 -9.83 5.84
C LEU A 188 -2.98 -10.95 6.47
N GLN A 189 -2.33 -11.83 7.20
CA GLN A 189 -2.96 -12.97 7.84
C GLN A 189 -2.85 -12.84 9.36
N VAL A 190 -3.95 -13.07 10.08
CA VAL A 190 -3.97 -13.09 11.55
C VAL A 190 -4.74 -14.31 12.02
N ASP A 191 -4.11 -15.20 12.78
CA ASP A 191 -4.71 -16.45 13.27
C ASP A 191 -5.37 -17.29 12.15
N GLY A 192 -4.68 -17.39 11.02
CA GLY A 192 -5.16 -18.12 9.84
C GLY A 192 -6.30 -17.44 9.05
N LEU A 193 -6.65 -16.19 9.39
CA LEU A 193 -7.61 -15.36 8.65
C LEU A 193 -6.89 -14.49 7.63
N ASP A 194 -7.17 -14.66 6.34
CA ASP A 194 -6.65 -13.80 5.28
C ASP A 194 -7.48 -12.52 5.18
N LEU A 195 -6.96 -11.41 5.70
CA LEU A 195 -7.69 -10.15 5.81
C LEU A 195 -7.66 -9.32 4.52
N LEU A 196 -6.86 -9.70 3.52
CA LEU A 196 -6.77 -8.99 2.24
C LEU A 196 -7.18 -9.90 1.09
N CYS A 197 -7.82 -9.32 0.07
CA CYS A 197 -8.10 -10.02 -1.18
C CYS A 197 -6.77 -10.46 -1.84
N GLY A 198 -6.68 -11.74 -2.18
CA GLY A 198 -5.51 -12.34 -2.82
C GLY A 198 -5.33 -11.90 -4.28
N PRO A 199 -4.19 -12.27 -4.91
CA PRO A 199 -3.83 -11.80 -6.25
C PRO A 199 -4.88 -12.16 -7.31
N GLY A 200 -5.18 -11.18 -8.17
CA GLY A 200 -6.03 -11.31 -9.34
C GLY A 200 -5.38 -10.74 -10.60
N GLU A 201 -6.08 -10.83 -11.73
CA GLU A 201 -5.59 -10.31 -13.02
C GLU A 201 -5.47 -8.78 -13.03
N ASP A 202 -6.40 -8.09 -12.36
CA ASP A 202 -6.39 -6.63 -12.26
C ASP A 202 -5.51 -6.18 -11.08
N PRO A 203 -4.37 -5.49 -11.31
CA PRO A 203 -3.50 -5.02 -10.25
C PRO A 203 -4.17 -3.98 -9.33
N LEU A 204 -5.32 -3.43 -9.70
CA LEU A 204 -6.07 -2.48 -8.88
C LEU A 204 -7.02 -3.13 -7.86
N ARG A 205 -7.17 -4.47 -7.88
CA ARG A 205 -8.24 -5.18 -7.15
C ARG A 205 -7.78 -6.19 -6.10
N TRP A 206 -6.56 -6.03 -5.56
CA TRP A 206 -6.06 -6.96 -4.55
C TRP A 206 -4.90 -6.41 -3.71
N GLY A 207 -4.71 -7.03 -2.54
CA GLY A 207 -3.72 -6.64 -1.55
C GLY A 207 -3.98 -5.23 -0.99
N ALA A 208 -2.92 -4.59 -0.49
CA ALA A 208 -2.92 -3.17 -0.17
C ALA A 208 -1.74 -2.47 -0.84
N TYR A 209 -2.01 -1.70 -1.89
CA TYR A 209 -0.96 -1.03 -2.67
C TYR A 209 -0.82 0.45 -2.30
N PRO A 210 0.40 1.01 -2.32
CA PRO A 210 0.63 2.43 -2.11
C PRO A 210 0.21 3.23 -3.34
N MET A 211 -0.43 4.38 -3.10
CA MET A 211 -0.74 5.38 -4.11
C MET A 211 0.21 6.56 -3.96
N ALA A 212 1.20 6.66 -4.85
CA ALA A 212 2.18 7.75 -4.85
C ALA A 212 2.65 8.05 -6.29
N PRO A 213 2.95 9.32 -6.64
CA PRO A 213 2.93 10.52 -5.81
C PRO A 213 1.58 11.26 -5.79
N TYR A 214 0.52 10.63 -6.31
CA TYR A 214 -0.85 11.13 -6.22
C TYR A 214 -1.80 9.97 -5.92
N ALA A 215 -2.83 10.22 -5.10
CA ALA A 215 -3.81 9.23 -4.70
C ALA A 215 -5.20 9.51 -5.30
N GLY A 216 -5.96 8.43 -5.54
CA GLY A 216 -7.21 8.50 -6.29
C GLY A 216 -7.04 8.98 -7.75
N ARG A 217 -8.08 9.61 -8.28
CA ARG A 217 -8.10 10.19 -9.65
C ARG A 217 -7.42 11.57 -9.67
N VAL A 218 -6.82 11.95 -10.80
CA VAL A 218 -6.50 13.34 -11.14
C VAL A 218 -7.28 13.71 -12.38
N ARG A 219 -8.05 14.80 -12.30
CA ARG A 219 -8.99 15.21 -13.35
C ARG A 219 -8.26 15.43 -14.66
N HIS A 220 -8.78 14.78 -15.70
CA HIS A 220 -8.20 14.70 -17.05
C HIS A 220 -6.69 14.38 -17.11
N GLY A 221 -6.13 13.81 -16.04
CA GLY A 221 -4.69 13.63 -15.88
C GLY A 221 -3.92 14.94 -15.94
N ARG A 222 -4.48 16.06 -15.47
CA ARG A 222 -3.84 17.39 -15.56
C ARG A 222 -3.89 18.12 -14.25
N PHE A 223 -2.82 18.86 -13.96
CA PHE A 223 -2.78 19.79 -12.84
C PHE A 223 -1.94 21.03 -13.16
N LEU A 224 -2.26 22.15 -12.50
CA LEU A 224 -1.55 23.41 -12.62
C LEU A 224 -0.59 23.58 -11.45
N PHE A 225 0.69 23.81 -11.73
CA PHE A 225 1.68 24.10 -10.69
C PHE A 225 2.75 25.06 -11.22
N GLY A 226 3.14 26.07 -10.42
CA GLY A 226 4.14 27.05 -10.83
C GLY A 226 3.82 27.77 -12.15
N GLY A 227 2.54 28.03 -12.42
CA GLY A 227 2.08 28.64 -13.68
C GLY A 227 2.14 27.74 -14.91
N ARG A 228 2.48 26.46 -14.77
CA ARG A 228 2.57 25.47 -15.86
C ARG A 228 1.56 24.35 -15.66
N THR A 229 0.92 23.93 -16.75
CA THR A 229 0.06 22.74 -16.73
C THR A 229 0.90 21.50 -17.03
N TYR A 230 0.76 20.48 -16.19
CA TYR A 230 1.39 19.18 -16.36
C TYR A 230 0.35 18.14 -16.78
N ALA A 231 0.78 17.13 -17.53
CA ALA A 231 -0.04 16.00 -17.95
C ALA A 231 0.51 14.69 -17.36
N LEU A 232 -0.38 13.78 -17.00
CA LEU A 232 -0.13 12.50 -16.37
C LEU A 232 -0.68 11.37 -17.26
N PRO A 233 -0.10 10.15 -17.21
CA PRO A 233 -0.67 9.00 -17.90
C PRO A 233 -2.10 8.69 -17.46
N LEU A 234 -2.98 8.41 -18.43
CA LEU A 234 -4.41 8.16 -18.19
C LEU A 234 -4.67 6.67 -17.95
N ARG A 235 -4.44 6.21 -16.71
CA ARG A 235 -4.73 4.82 -16.32
C ARG A 235 -6.22 4.49 -16.30
N ALA A 236 -7.07 5.48 -16.04
CA ALA A 236 -8.53 5.34 -16.05
C ALA A 236 -9.13 6.45 -16.92
N PRO A 237 -8.99 6.36 -18.27
CA PRO A 237 -9.41 7.42 -19.18
C PRO A 237 -10.85 7.91 -18.90
N PRO A 238 -11.08 9.23 -18.87
CA PRO A 238 -10.16 10.29 -19.27
C PRO A 238 -9.20 10.77 -18.17
N HIS A 239 -9.12 10.10 -17.02
CA HIS A 239 -8.37 10.54 -15.84
C HIS A 239 -7.06 9.76 -15.62
N ALA A 240 -6.12 10.39 -14.91
CA ALA A 240 -5.01 9.67 -14.29
C ALA A 240 -5.49 9.08 -12.96
N MET A 241 -4.84 8.01 -12.48
CA MET A 241 -5.32 7.27 -11.31
C MET A 241 -4.18 6.55 -10.57
N HIS A 242 -4.16 6.68 -9.24
CA HIS A 242 -3.35 5.91 -8.28
C HIS A 242 -1.82 6.02 -8.44
N GLY A 243 -1.33 7.16 -8.92
CA GLY A 243 0.09 7.44 -8.92
C GLY A 243 0.87 6.73 -10.02
N THR A 244 2.19 6.72 -9.86
CA THR A 244 3.15 6.12 -10.81
C THR A 244 3.90 4.92 -10.23
N THR A 245 3.56 4.48 -9.01
CA THR A 245 4.32 3.45 -8.28
C THR A 245 3.61 2.10 -8.15
N LEU A 246 2.30 2.03 -8.38
CA LEU A 246 1.43 0.90 -8.02
C LEU A 246 1.73 -0.43 -8.73
N ASP A 247 2.33 -0.36 -9.92
CA ASP A 247 2.61 -1.50 -10.82
C ASP A 247 4.09 -1.62 -11.15
N ARG A 248 4.94 -0.81 -10.52
CA ARG A 248 6.38 -0.80 -10.77
C ARG A 248 7.14 -1.48 -9.63
N PRO A 249 8.30 -2.10 -9.92
CA PRO A 249 9.09 -2.76 -8.90
C PRO A 249 9.74 -1.74 -7.95
N TRP A 250 9.64 -2.03 -6.65
CA TRP A 250 10.31 -1.32 -5.57
C TRP A 250 11.59 -2.05 -5.17
N ARG A 251 12.61 -1.27 -4.81
CA ARG A 251 13.87 -1.80 -4.29
C ARG A 251 13.77 -1.96 -2.78
N LYS A 252 14.18 -3.12 -2.26
CA LYS A 252 14.41 -3.29 -0.82
C LYS A 252 15.65 -2.50 -0.41
N THR A 253 15.52 -1.62 0.57
CA THR A 253 16.64 -0.82 1.10
C THR A 253 17.14 -1.38 2.43
N ASP A 254 16.22 -1.77 3.31
CA ASP A 254 16.49 -2.29 4.65
C ASP A 254 15.45 -3.36 5.03
N PRO A 255 15.63 -4.09 6.15
CA PRO A 255 14.56 -4.89 6.73
C PRO A 255 13.26 -4.09 6.88
N GLY A 256 12.18 -4.57 6.25
CA GLY A 256 10.88 -3.90 6.28
C GLY A 256 10.83 -2.55 5.55
N CYS A 257 11.83 -2.17 4.75
CA CYS A 257 11.83 -0.90 4.02
C CYS A 257 11.98 -1.10 2.50
N LEU A 258 11.18 -0.35 1.75
CA LEU A 258 11.19 -0.31 0.29
C LEU A 258 11.34 1.13 -0.22
N ALA A 259 11.96 1.31 -1.38
CA ALA A 259 12.03 2.60 -2.06
C ALA A 259 11.86 2.45 -3.58
N ILE A 260 11.30 3.48 -4.22
CA ILE A 260 11.17 3.57 -5.68
C ILE A 260 11.32 5.02 -6.13
N GLU A 261 12.02 5.25 -7.23
CA GLU A 261 12.00 6.57 -7.89
C GLU A 261 10.62 6.84 -8.50
N LEU A 262 10.12 8.06 -8.39
CA LEU A 262 8.80 8.43 -8.94
C LEU A 262 8.72 8.19 -10.45
N GLY A 263 9.88 8.22 -11.13
CA GLY A 263 10.04 7.79 -12.52
C GLY A 263 9.56 8.81 -13.54
N PRO A 264 9.73 8.52 -14.84
CA PRO A 264 9.55 9.50 -15.91
C PRO A 264 8.09 9.94 -16.13
N ASN A 265 7.14 9.16 -15.62
CA ASN A 265 5.71 9.48 -15.68
C ASN A 265 5.28 10.52 -14.64
N TRP A 266 6.20 10.98 -13.79
CA TRP A 266 6.02 12.09 -12.88
C TRP A 266 6.96 13.25 -13.27
N PRO A 267 6.49 14.51 -13.35
CA PRO A 267 7.29 15.60 -13.90
C PRO A 267 8.47 16.08 -13.03
N PHE A 268 8.54 15.65 -11.77
CA PHE A 268 9.50 16.17 -10.80
C PHE A 268 10.39 15.05 -10.24
N PRO A 269 11.67 15.34 -9.97
CA PRO A 269 12.57 14.35 -9.40
C PRO A 269 12.22 14.08 -7.93
N GLY A 270 12.14 12.80 -7.57
CA GLY A 270 11.87 12.38 -6.20
C GLY A 270 11.72 10.87 -6.11
N GLU A 271 11.47 10.39 -4.90
CA GLU A 271 11.24 8.99 -4.62
C GLU A 271 10.11 8.80 -3.62
N ALA A 272 9.49 7.62 -3.68
CA ALA A 272 8.59 7.13 -2.64
C ALA A 272 9.31 6.08 -1.80
N ARG A 273 9.06 6.09 -0.48
CA ARG A 273 9.57 5.11 0.49
C ARG A 273 8.43 4.49 1.27
N GLN A 274 8.54 3.21 1.57
CA GLN A 274 7.66 2.50 2.49
C GLN A 274 8.46 1.88 3.63
N ARG A 275 7.90 1.92 4.84
CA ARG A 275 8.40 1.19 6.00
C ARG A 275 7.27 0.40 6.65
N PHE A 276 7.55 -0.86 6.97
CA PHE A 276 6.62 -1.80 7.57
C PHE A 276 7.16 -2.26 8.92
N ARG A 277 6.34 -2.19 9.97
CA ARG A 277 6.67 -2.75 11.29
C ARG A 277 5.51 -3.60 11.78
N LEU A 278 5.80 -4.84 12.15
CA LEU A 278 4.81 -5.80 12.62
C LEU A 278 5.09 -6.10 14.10
N ASP A 279 4.05 -5.98 14.91
CA ASP A 279 4.01 -6.48 16.29
C ASP A 279 2.82 -7.47 16.44
N GLU A 280 2.59 -7.98 17.64
CA GLU A 280 1.51 -8.95 17.89
C GLU A 280 0.10 -8.33 17.80
N GLN A 281 0.00 -7.00 17.90
CA GLN A 281 -1.25 -6.24 17.99
C GLN A 281 -1.58 -5.48 16.69
N GLY A 282 -0.61 -5.28 15.79
CA GLY A 282 -0.84 -4.52 14.58
C GLY A 282 0.33 -4.47 13.59
N LEU A 283 0.02 -3.95 12.40
CA LEU A 283 0.95 -3.62 11.34
C LEU A 283 0.97 -2.10 11.14
N ASP A 284 2.13 -1.49 11.36
CA ASP A 284 2.40 -0.10 10.98
C ASP A 284 2.97 -0.03 9.56
N VAL A 285 2.43 0.90 8.78
CA VAL A 285 2.84 1.23 7.41
C VAL A 285 3.08 2.72 7.33
N GLU A 286 4.29 3.12 7.00
CA GLU A 286 4.64 4.50 6.66
C GLU A 286 4.91 4.57 5.16
N LEU A 287 4.21 5.44 4.45
CA LEU A 287 4.43 5.76 3.03
C LEU A 287 4.83 7.23 2.94
N CYS A 288 6.02 7.52 2.42
CA CYS A 288 6.51 8.88 2.23
C CYS A 288 6.85 9.17 0.76
N VAL A 289 6.68 10.41 0.33
CA VAL A 289 7.28 10.95 -0.90
C VAL A 289 8.27 12.05 -0.52
N LEU A 290 9.46 11.94 -1.09
CA LEU A 290 10.59 12.82 -0.87
C LEU A 290 10.97 13.49 -2.19
N ALA A 291 11.16 14.80 -2.18
CA ALA A 291 11.67 15.52 -3.32
C ALA A 291 13.20 15.46 -3.37
N SER A 292 13.75 15.23 -4.56
CA SER A 292 15.20 15.26 -4.81
C SER A 292 15.61 16.52 -5.59
N GLY A 293 14.72 17.51 -5.65
CA GLY A 293 14.90 18.76 -6.40
C GLY A 293 13.91 19.83 -5.93
N PRO A 294 13.46 20.75 -6.82
CA PRO A 294 12.49 21.78 -6.47
C PRO A 294 11.18 21.21 -5.89
N PRO A 295 10.47 21.97 -5.04
CA PRO A 295 9.21 21.52 -4.46
C PRO A 295 8.15 21.19 -5.51
N PHE A 296 7.30 20.20 -5.23
CA PHE A 296 6.18 19.82 -6.11
C PHE A 296 4.94 19.38 -5.32
N PRO A 297 3.73 19.45 -5.90
CA PRO A 297 2.52 19.01 -5.22
C PRO A 297 2.41 17.48 -5.23
N ALA A 298 1.98 16.88 -4.12
CA ALA A 298 1.76 15.45 -4.01
C ALA A 298 0.51 15.12 -3.16
N SER A 299 0.02 13.89 -3.30
CA SER A 299 -0.93 13.27 -2.38
C SER A 299 -0.63 11.77 -2.28
N LEU A 300 -0.74 11.23 -1.08
CA LEU A 300 -0.51 9.82 -0.77
C LEU A 300 -1.78 9.14 -0.31
N GLY A 301 -1.83 7.83 -0.50
CA GLY A 301 -2.83 6.97 0.10
C GLY A 301 -2.43 5.50 0.07
N LEU A 302 -3.15 4.68 0.83
CA LEU A 302 -2.98 3.22 0.88
C LEU A 302 -4.31 2.57 0.52
N HIS A 303 -4.30 1.60 -0.40
CA HIS A 303 -5.51 1.03 -0.98
C HIS A 303 -5.73 -0.45 -0.62
N PRO A 304 -6.14 -0.78 0.62
CA PRO A 304 -6.41 -2.15 1.02
C PRO A 304 -7.74 -2.68 0.46
N TRP A 305 -7.73 -3.90 -0.06
CA TRP A 305 -8.91 -4.65 -0.46
C TRP A 305 -9.25 -5.70 0.59
N PHE A 306 -10.40 -5.56 1.25
CA PHE A 306 -10.88 -6.47 2.28
C PHE A 306 -11.96 -7.39 1.73
N PRO A 307 -11.87 -8.72 1.93
CA PRO A 307 -12.94 -9.62 1.55
C PRO A 307 -14.13 -9.48 2.51
N ARG A 308 -15.36 -9.48 1.98
CA ARG A 308 -16.57 -9.43 2.81
C ARG A 308 -16.77 -10.71 3.64
N ARG A 309 -16.15 -11.82 3.26
CA ARG A 309 -16.22 -13.11 3.97
C ARG A 309 -14.83 -13.68 4.19
N LEU A 310 -14.60 -14.19 5.39
CA LEU A 310 -13.42 -14.97 5.75
C LEU A 310 -13.77 -16.47 5.81
N ASN A 311 -12.77 -17.31 6.08
CA ASN A 311 -12.97 -18.75 6.27
C ASN A 311 -13.72 -19.10 7.58
N ARG A 312 -13.87 -18.15 8.52
CA ARG A 312 -14.70 -18.24 9.74
C ARG A 312 -15.26 -16.87 10.12
N GLY A 313 -16.29 -16.85 10.95
CA GLY A 313 -16.99 -15.62 11.36
C GLY A 313 -18.15 -15.22 10.44
N GLY A 314 -18.78 -14.10 10.77
CA GLY A 314 -19.84 -13.49 9.97
C GLY A 314 -19.32 -12.66 8.79
N GLU A 315 -20.24 -12.16 7.98
CA GLU A 315 -19.95 -11.19 6.92
C GLU A 315 -19.46 -9.86 7.51
N LEU A 316 -18.56 -9.20 6.79
CA LEU A 316 -17.93 -7.94 7.17
C LEU A 316 -18.98 -6.85 7.43
N ILE A 317 -18.88 -6.24 8.61
CA ILE A 317 -19.59 -5.04 9.03
C ILE A 317 -18.58 -3.90 9.09
N LEU A 318 -18.80 -2.85 8.30
CA LEU A 318 -18.03 -1.61 8.37
C LEU A 318 -18.68 -0.65 9.37
N GLU A 319 -17.94 -0.29 10.42
CA GLU A 319 -18.27 0.81 11.33
C GLU A 319 -17.46 2.03 10.90
N PHE A 320 -18.12 2.96 10.20
CA PHE A 320 -17.51 4.16 9.65
C PHE A 320 -18.38 5.39 9.89
N HIS A 321 -17.76 6.47 10.36
CA HIS A 321 -18.45 7.73 10.64
C HIS A 321 -17.61 8.93 10.22
N ALA A 322 -18.11 9.68 9.23
CA ALA A 322 -17.53 10.92 8.74
C ALA A 322 -18.48 12.11 9.00
N GLN A 323 -17.92 13.32 9.03
CA GLN A 323 -18.71 14.56 9.16
C GLN A 323 -19.11 15.12 7.80
N GLU A 324 -18.26 14.91 6.80
CA GLU A 324 -18.38 15.48 5.47
C GLU A 324 -18.03 14.45 4.41
N MET A 325 -18.64 14.59 3.24
CA MET A 325 -18.36 13.81 2.04
C MET A 325 -18.10 14.78 0.89
N TYR A 326 -17.05 14.54 0.11
CA TYR A 326 -16.77 15.30 -1.10
C TYR A 326 -17.84 15.01 -2.15
N VAL A 327 -18.38 16.06 -2.77
CA VAL A 327 -19.34 15.89 -3.87
C VAL A 327 -18.59 15.39 -5.09
N ARG A 328 -18.99 14.22 -5.59
CA ARG A 328 -18.53 13.66 -6.85
C ARG A 328 -19.38 14.22 -8.00
N ASP A 329 -18.74 14.62 -9.09
CA ASP A 329 -19.46 15.08 -10.28
C ASP A 329 -19.86 13.92 -11.20
N SER A 330 -20.42 14.26 -12.37
CA SER A 330 -20.84 13.28 -13.38
C SER A 330 -19.69 12.49 -14.01
N GLU A 331 -18.44 12.90 -13.82
CA GLU A 331 -17.25 12.16 -14.28
C GLU A 331 -16.70 11.20 -13.20
N GLY A 332 -17.32 11.15 -12.02
CA GLY A 332 -16.85 10.25 -10.97
C GLY A 332 -15.62 10.80 -10.23
N VAL A 333 -15.37 12.11 -10.28
CA VAL A 333 -14.23 12.75 -9.59
C VAL A 333 -14.73 13.70 -8.51
N ALA A 334 -14.06 13.70 -7.37
CA ALA A 334 -14.34 14.63 -6.29
C ALA A 334 -14.21 16.09 -6.78
N THR A 335 -15.08 16.95 -6.27
CA THR A 335 -15.04 18.41 -6.47
C THR A 335 -14.66 19.08 -5.15
N PRO A 336 -14.25 20.36 -5.13
CA PRO A 336 -14.01 21.07 -3.88
C PRO A 336 -15.24 21.19 -2.95
N ALA A 337 -16.44 20.96 -3.47
CA ALA A 337 -17.67 21.04 -2.70
C ALA A 337 -17.82 19.85 -1.74
N ARG A 338 -18.32 20.12 -0.53
CA ARG A 338 -18.61 19.12 0.50
C ARG A 338 -20.10 19.07 0.80
N CYS A 339 -20.58 17.92 1.22
CA CYS A 339 -21.96 17.67 1.63
C CYS A 339 -22.00 16.77 2.87
N VAL A 340 -23.19 16.63 3.46
CA VAL A 340 -23.41 15.63 4.51
C VAL A 340 -23.30 14.23 3.90
N PRO A 341 -22.60 13.27 4.53
CA PRO A 341 -22.51 11.89 4.05
C PRO A 341 -23.87 11.30 3.67
N GLN A 342 -23.96 10.74 2.47
CA GLN A 342 -25.14 10.04 1.98
C GLN A 342 -25.04 8.54 2.30
N SER A 343 -26.15 7.82 2.23
CA SER A 343 -26.14 6.35 2.33
C SER A 343 -25.41 5.73 1.13
N GLY A 344 -24.75 4.59 1.36
CA GLY A 344 -24.06 3.84 0.31
C GLY A 344 -24.98 3.14 -0.70
N PRO A 345 -24.40 2.36 -1.63
CA PRO A 345 -22.96 2.07 -1.72
C PRO A 345 -22.13 3.32 -2.11
N TRP A 346 -20.87 3.30 -1.74
CA TRP A 346 -19.90 4.38 -1.85
C TRP A 346 -18.76 4.02 -2.82
N ASP A 347 -18.29 5.03 -3.55
CA ASP A 347 -16.95 5.15 -4.18
C ASP A 347 -16.44 6.57 -3.85
N ASP A 348 -16.56 6.94 -2.58
CA ASP A 348 -16.65 8.33 -2.15
C ASP A 348 -15.56 8.69 -1.16
N CYS A 349 -15.11 9.94 -1.24
CA CYS A 349 -14.15 10.50 -0.31
C CYS A 349 -14.86 11.26 0.81
N PHE A 350 -14.45 10.97 2.03
CA PHE A 350 -14.97 11.53 3.26
C PHE A 350 -13.91 12.36 3.97
N ALA A 351 -14.36 13.35 4.76
CA ALA A 351 -13.53 14.18 5.61
C ALA A 351 -14.11 14.29 7.02
N GLY A 352 -13.29 14.77 7.97
CA GLY A 352 -13.69 14.92 9.36
C GLY A 352 -13.94 13.58 10.06
N VAL A 353 -13.30 12.50 9.60
CA VAL A 353 -13.27 11.20 10.28
C VAL A 353 -12.41 11.35 11.54
N ARG A 354 -13.03 11.24 12.71
CA ARG A 354 -12.36 11.46 14.02
C ARG A 354 -12.19 10.18 14.84
N ALA A 355 -12.82 9.10 14.42
CA ALA A 355 -12.63 7.78 14.99
C ALA A 355 -12.09 6.85 13.87
N PRO A 356 -11.09 6.02 14.17
CA PRO A 356 -10.59 5.01 13.24
C PRO A 356 -11.73 4.15 12.66
N PRO A 357 -11.79 3.94 11.32
CA PRO A 357 -12.70 2.97 10.74
C PRO A 357 -12.48 1.57 11.32
N ARG A 358 -13.56 0.84 11.63
CA ARG A 358 -13.49 -0.54 12.10
C ARG A 358 -14.18 -1.49 11.13
N LEU A 359 -13.48 -2.55 10.77
CA LEU A 359 -13.92 -3.64 9.93
C LEU A 359 -14.11 -4.86 10.82
N ARG A 360 -15.35 -5.29 11.03
CA ARG A 360 -15.68 -6.39 11.93
C ARG A 360 -16.21 -7.58 11.16
N TRP A 361 -15.57 -8.74 11.33
CA TRP A 361 -16.12 -10.05 10.94
C TRP A 361 -16.59 -10.73 12.23
N PRO A 362 -17.90 -10.66 12.57
CA PRO A 362 -18.40 -11.05 13.89
C PRO A 362 -18.05 -12.50 14.25
N GLY A 363 -17.54 -12.73 15.45
CA GLY A 363 -17.11 -14.05 15.92
C GLY A 363 -15.81 -14.54 15.28
N ALA A 364 -15.02 -13.64 14.68
CA ALA A 364 -13.68 -13.95 14.18
C ALA A 364 -12.67 -12.86 14.55
N ILE A 365 -12.83 -11.66 14.01
CA ILE A 365 -11.84 -10.58 14.17
C ILE A 365 -12.45 -9.21 13.92
N THR A 366 -12.00 -8.22 14.69
CA THR A 366 -12.13 -6.81 14.36
C THR A 366 -10.78 -6.27 13.92
N LEU A 367 -10.74 -5.54 12.80
CA LEU A 367 -9.63 -4.73 12.35
C LEU A 367 -9.97 -3.24 12.50
N GLU A 368 -9.10 -2.45 13.09
CA GLU A 368 -9.18 -1.00 13.20
C GLU A 368 -8.06 -0.36 12.37
N ILE A 369 -8.39 0.64 11.54
CA ILE A 369 -7.41 1.34 10.71
C ILE A 369 -7.20 2.76 11.24
N GLN A 370 -6.04 3.02 11.82
CA GLN A 370 -5.64 4.34 12.28
C GLN A 370 -4.74 4.99 11.24
N ALA A 371 -4.87 6.29 11.01
CA ALA A 371 -3.95 7.01 10.13
C ALA A 371 -3.80 8.48 10.55
N ASN A 372 -2.67 9.10 10.20
CA ASN A 372 -2.39 10.52 10.46
C ASN A 372 -3.11 11.47 9.45
N THR A 373 -4.37 11.17 9.15
CA THR A 373 -5.20 11.91 8.19
C THR A 373 -6.68 11.87 8.56
N ASP A 374 -7.43 12.88 8.11
CA ASP A 374 -8.88 12.95 8.23
C ASP A 374 -9.61 12.64 6.90
N HIS A 375 -8.87 12.39 5.80
CA HIS A 375 -9.41 12.00 4.50
C HIS A 375 -9.39 10.49 4.30
N TRP A 376 -10.55 9.94 3.96
CA TRP A 376 -10.73 8.51 3.72
C TRP A 376 -11.58 8.29 2.49
N VAL A 377 -11.20 7.35 1.62
CA VAL A 377 -12.12 6.82 0.60
C VAL A 377 -12.72 5.52 1.12
N VAL A 378 -14.03 5.36 0.95
CA VAL A 378 -14.69 4.07 1.11
C VAL A 378 -15.27 3.67 -0.23
N TYR A 379 -14.85 2.49 -0.70
CA TYR A 379 -15.37 1.88 -1.90
C TYR A 379 -16.01 0.53 -1.57
N ASP A 380 -17.33 0.45 -1.59
CA ASP A 380 -18.08 -0.75 -1.16
C ASP A 380 -19.13 -1.22 -2.20
N GLU A 381 -19.07 -0.70 -3.43
CA GLU A 381 -19.88 -1.19 -4.55
C GLU A 381 -19.66 -2.69 -4.89
N PRO A 382 -18.43 -3.26 -4.79
CA PRO A 382 -18.23 -4.68 -5.04
C PRO A 382 -18.98 -5.59 -4.07
N LEU A 383 -19.53 -6.69 -4.60
CA LEU A 383 -20.36 -7.63 -3.83
C LEU A 383 -19.56 -8.54 -2.89
N ASP A 384 -18.27 -8.74 -3.13
CA ASP A 384 -17.42 -9.69 -2.43
C ASP A 384 -16.32 -9.02 -1.60
N SER A 385 -16.15 -7.72 -1.74
CA SER A 385 -15.03 -6.98 -1.17
C SER A 385 -15.38 -5.50 -0.96
N LEU A 386 -14.56 -4.80 -0.18
CA LEU A 386 -14.60 -3.34 -0.04
C LEU A 386 -13.22 -2.76 0.27
N CYS A 387 -13.07 -1.46 0.09
CA CYS A 387 -11.86 -0.70 0.42
C CYS A 387 -12.15 0.39 1.44
N VAL A 388 -11.20 0.60 2.34
CA VAL A 388 -11.18 1.70 3.32
C VAL A 388 -9.78 2.30 3.28
N GLU A 389 -9.66 3.44 2.59
CA GLU A 389 -8.39 3.95 2.10
C GLU A 389 -8.03 5.24 2.84
N PRO A 390 -7.04 5.24 3.75
CA PRO A 390 -6.53 6.49 4.27
C PRO A 390 -5.77 7.24 3.16
N MET A 391 -6.08 8.53 3.00
CA MET A 391 -5.46 9.40 1.99
C MET A 391 -5.05 10.73 2.63
N THR A 392 -4.02 11.39 2.11
CA THR A 392 -3.57 12.71 2.61
C THR A 392 -4.40 13.89 2.09
N GLY A 393 -5.39 13.61 1.25
CA GLY A 393 -6.31 14.58 0.65
C GLY A 393 -7.36 13.84 -0.20
N PRO A 394 -8.33 14.55 -0.78
CA PRO A 394 -9.33 13.94 -1.65
C PRO A 394 -8.70 13.46 -2.97
N PRO A 395 -9.38 12.59 -3.74
CA PRO A 395 -9.13 12.48 -5.17
C PRO A 395 -9.07 13.88 -5.81
N ASP A 396 -8.18 14.06 -6.77
CA ASP A 396 -7.86 15.34 -7.40
C ASP A 396 -7.20 16.38 -6.47
N ALA A 397 -6.61 15.93 -5.34
CA ALA A 397 -5.91 16.80 -4.39
C ALA A 397 -4.87 17.73 -5.02
N LEU A 398 -4.20 17.33 -6.11
CA LEU A 398 -3.25 18.19 -6.82
C LEU A 398 -3.91 19.50 -7.33
N ASN A 399 -5.21 19.45 -7.64
CA ASN A 399 -6.01 20.60 -8.10
C ASN A 399 -6.87 21.22 -6.98
N ILE A 400 -7.28 20.44 -5.98
CA ILE A 400 -8.21 20.88 -4.92
C ILE A 400 -7.47 21.43 -3.69
N ALA A 401 -6.45 20.72 -3.21
CA ALA A 401 -5.76 21.00 -1.96
C ALA A 401 -4.30 20.50 -2.03
N PRO A 402 -3.46 21.07 -2.90
CA PRO A 402 -2.11 20.56 -3.12
C PRO A 402 -1.26 20.70 -1.86
N ARG A 403 -0.65 19.59 -1.43
CA ARG A 403 0.41 19.60 -0.41
C ARG A 403 1.75 19.58 -1.11
N LEU A 404 2.63 20.52 -0.76
CA LEU A 404 3.96 20.58 -1.35
C LEU A 404 4.92 19.63 -0.63
N VAL A 405 5.75 18.96 -1.42
CA VAL A 405 6.88 18.17 -0.97
C VAL A 405 8.15 18.91 -1.36
N SER A 406 9.06 19.10 -0.41
CA SER A 406 10.41 19.64 -0.64
C SER A 406 11.46 18.72 0.01
N PRO A 407 12.75 18.87 -0.28
CA PRO A 407 13.80 18.02 0.31
C PRO A 407 13.81 18.02 1.85
N ASP A 408 13.43 19.14 2.46
CA ASP A 408 13.32 19.36 3.91
C ASP A 408 11.93 19.04 4.48
N GLN A 409 10.91 18.92 3.62
CA GLN A 409 9.53 18.65 4.03
C GLN A 409 8.94 17.50 3.19
N PRO A 410 9.24 16.23 3.54
CA PRO A 410 8.58 15.09 2.91
C PRO A 410 7.10 15.06 3.28
N LEU A 411 6.26 14.55 2.37
CA LEU A 411 4.88 14.19 2.70
C LEU A 411 4.87 12.73 3.11
N CYS A 412 4.32 12.42 4.29
CA CYS A 412 4.21 11.06 4.81
C CYS A 412 2.79 10.75 5.26
N LEU A 413 2.33 9.55 4.93
CA LEU A 413 1.11 8.92 5.44
C LEU A 413 1.53 7.77 6.35
N GLU A 414 1.12 7.84 7.61
CA GLU A 414 1.31 6.78 8.60
C GLU A 414 -0.04 6.09 8.80
N THR A 415 -0.05 4.77 8.73
CA THR A 415 -1.25 3.94 8.90
C THR A 415 -0.93 2.76 9.81
N ARG A 416 -1.82 2.47 10.75
CA ARG A 416 -1.76 1.26 11.58
C ARG A 416 -3.01 0.43 11.39
N PHE A 417 -2.82 -0.84 11.01
CA PHE A 417 -3.84 -1.87 11.05
C PHE A 417 -3.73 -2.58 12.41
N ALA A 418 -4.64 -2.31 13.32
CA ALA A 418 -4.69 -2.96 14.64
C ALA A 418 -5.82 -4.00 14.67
N TRP A 419 -5.61 -5.15 15.30
CA TRP A 419 -6.62 -6.20 15.35
C TRP A 419 -6.96 -6.67 16.76
N THR A 420 -8.15 -7.25 16.89
CA THR A 420 -8.58 -7.97 18.09
C THR A 420 -9.35 -9.21 17.64
N LEU A 421 -8.93 -10.38 18.13
CA LEU A 421 -9.63 -11.64 17.92
C LEU A 421 -10.87 -11.69 18.83
N GLU A 422 -11.97 -12.23 18.31
CA GLU A 422 -13.26 -12.34 19.02
C GLU A 422 -13.54 -13.73 19.60
#